data_AF-A0A2S4KVY7-F1
#
_entry.id   AF-A0A2S4KVY7-F1
#
_cell.length_a   1.000
_cell.length_b   1.000
_cell.length_c   1.000
_cell.angle_alpha   90.00
_cell.angle_beta   90.00
_cell.angle_gamma   90.00
#
_symmetry.space_group_name_H-M   'P 1'
#
loop_
_entity.id
_entity.type
_entity.pdbx_description
1 polymer ?
#
loop_
_entity_poly.entity_id
_entity_poly.type
_entity_poly.pdbx_seq_one_letter_code
_entity_poly.pdbx_strand_id
1 'polypeptide(L)'
;MDVFGGTPFFSAGGFDDKNSCGDVESGLYDALIHGRYFISNPDLVARMRNGLSLAPYDRSRLYGPFEDSTVGYIDYPAYEEGRF
;
A
#
# COMPACT_ATOMS: atom_id res chain seq x y z
N MET A 1 2.33 1.97 -29.79
CA MET A 1 2.24 1.35 -28.45
C MET A 1 2.56 -0.12 -28.62
N ASP A 2 3.84 -0.48 -28.69
CA ASP A 2 4.26 -1.89 -28.75
C ASP A 2 5.69 -2.07 -28.18
N VAL A 3 6.00 -1.29 -27.13
CA VAL A 3 7.32 -1.38 -26.49
C VAL A 3 7.39 -2.59 -25.55
N PHE A 4 6.23 -3.05 -25.06
CA PHE A 4 6.14 -4.10 -24.04
C PHE A 4 5.45 -5.38 -24.52
N GLY A 5 4.79 -5.39 -25.69
CA GLY A 5 4.05 -6.56 -26.18
C GLY A 5 3.10 -7.11 -25.11
N GLY A 6 3.20 -8.41 -24.81
CA GLY A 6 2.46 -9.08 -23.73
C GLY A 6 3.18 -9.11 -22.37
N THR A 7 4.22 -8.30 -22.16
CA THR A 7 4.95 -8.23 -20.89
C THR A 7 4.10 -7.48 -19.86
N PRO A 8 3.83 -8.06 -18.67
CA PRO A 8 3.09 -7.34 -17.63
C PRO A 8 3.80 -6.06 -17.21
N PHE A 9 3.02 -4.98 -17.07
CA PHE A 9 3.48 -3.67 -16.67
C PHE A 9 2.91 -3.28 -15.30
N PHE A 10 3.80 -3.23 -14.31
CA PHE A 10 3.45 -2.87 -12.94
C PHE A 10 3.94 -1.46 -12.61
N SER A 11 3.10 -0.67 -11.97
CA SER A 11 3.42 0.70 -11.56
C SER A 11 3.56 0.81 -10.05
N ALA A 12 4.53 1.60 -9.61
CA ALA A 12 4.79 1.89 -8.21
C ALA A 12 5.03 3.40 -8.04
N GLY A 13 4.61 3.95 -6.90
CA GLY A 13 4.95 5.31 -6.51
C GLY A 13 3.72 6.22 -6.35
N GLY A 14 3.38 6.51 -5.10
CA GLY A 14 2.32 7.47 -4.77
C GLY A 14 0.91 6.89 -4.72
N PHE A 15 0.74 5.60 -4.96
CA PHE A 15 -0.56 4.93 -4.88
C PHE A 15 -1.09 4.83 -3.43
N ASP A 16 -2.37 5.13 -3.25
CA ASP A 16 -3.16 5.09 -2.01
C ASP A 16 -4.62 4.66 -2.27
N ASP A 17 -5.47 4.66 -1.25
CA ASP A 17 -6.89 4.30 -1.34
C ASP A 17 -7.73 5.21 -2.24
N LYS A 18 -7.22 6.37 -2.67
CA LYS A 18 -7.96 7.38 -3.45
C LYS A 18 -7.59 7.39 -4.92
N ASN A 19 -6.39 6.91 -5.27
CA ASN A 19 -5.87 6.95 -6.64
C ASN A 19 -5.50 5.57 -7.21
N SER A 20 -5.79 4.48 -6.49
CA SER A 20 -5.49 3.11 -6.96
C SER A 20 -6.63 2.45 -7.76
N CYS A 21 -7.83 3.05 -7.80
CA CYS A 21 -9.00 2.45 -8.43
C CYS A 21 -9.13 2.88 -9.90
N GLY A 22 -9.40 1.93 -10.81
CA GLY A 22 -9.70 2.20 -12.22
C GLY A 22 -8.51 2.05 -13.17
N ASP A 23 -7.28 2.23 -12.70
CA ASP A 23 -6.09 2.12 -13.56
C ASP A 23 -5.85 0.68 -14.04
N VAL A 24 -6.12 -0.31 -13.18
CA VAL A 24 -6.01 -1.73 -13.57
C VAL A 24 -7.16 -2.14 -14.47
N GLU A 25 -8.39 -1.74 -14.14
CA GLU A 25 -9.58 -2.04 -14.94
C GLU A 25 -9.56 -1.40 -16.33
N SER A 26 -8.93 -0.23 -16.45
CA SER A 26 -8.74 0.46 -17.73
C SER A 26 -7.62 -0.13 -18.59
N GLY A 27 -6.82 -1.04 -18.04
CA GLY A 27 -5.65 -1.62 -18.72
C GLY A 27 -4.46 -0.65 -18.80
N LEU A 28 -4.44 0.41 -17.99
CA LEU A 28 -3.29 1.31 -17.89
C LEU A 28 -2.07 0.60 -17.27
N TYR A 29 -2.33 -0.24 -16.27
CA TYR A 29 -1.35 -1.09 -15.60
C TYR A 29 -1.93 -2.49 -15.38
N ASP A 30 -1.08 -3.52 -15.38
CA ASP A 30 -1.50 -4.89 -15.02
C ASP A 30 -1.57 -5.09 -13.50
N ALA A 31 -0.80 -4.30 -12.74
CA ALA A 31 -0.86 -4.26 -11.28
C ALA A 31 -0.29 -2.94 -10.72
N LEU A 32 -0.73 -2.59 -9.52
CA LEU A 32 -0.18 -1.50 -8.72
C LEU A 32 0.62 -2.04 -7.54
N ILE A 33 1.74 -1.39 -7.23
CA ILE A 33 2.65 -1.76 -6.15
C ILE A 33 2.63 -0.70 -5.06
N HIS A 34 2.35 -1.12 -3.83
CA HIS A 34 2.34 -0.28 -2.64
C HIS A 34 3.52 -0.61 -1.74
N GLY A 35 4.39 0.36 -1.48
CA GLY A 35 5.51 0.22 -0.55
C GLY A 35 5.17 0.78 0.83
N ARG A 36 5.19 2.11 0.96
CA ARG A 36 5.00 2.81 2.24
C ARG A 36 3.70 2.46 2.96
N TYR A 37 2.58 2.33 2.22
CA TYR A 37 1.32 1.92 2.83
C TYR A 37 1.27 0.44 3.21
N PHE A 38 2.07 -0.41 2.57
CA PHE A 38 2.16 -1.83 2.99
C PHE A 38 2.87 -1.96 4.34
N ILE A 39 3.82 -1.05 4.65
CA ILE A 39 4.48 -1.00 5.97
C ILE A 39 3.45 -0.70 7.07
N SER A 40 2.61 0.32 6.89
CA SER A 40 1.68 0.78 7.93
C SER A 40 0.33 0.05 7.97
N ASN A 41 0.06 -0.81 7.00
CA ASN A 41 -1.22 -1.53 6.86
C ASN A 41 -0.92 -3.01 6.60
N PRO A 42 -0.76 -3.85 7.65
CA PRO A 42 -0.50 -5.28 7.48
C PRO A 42 -1.64 -6.01 6.72
N ASP A 43 -2.82 -5.39 6.68
CA ASP A 43 -4.05 -5.83 6.06
C ASP A 43 -4.44 -4.99 4.82
N LEU A 44 -3.47 -4.32 4.17
CA LEU A 44 -3.68 -3.39 3.05
C LEU A 44 -4.69 -3.90 2.00
N VAL A 45 -4.55 -5.16 1.56
CA VAL A 45 -5.42 -5.76 0.54
C VAL A 45 -6.87 -5.83 1.02
N ALA A 46 -7.10 -6.19 2.29
CA ALA A 46 -8.43 -6.24 2.87
C ALA A 46 -9.03 -4.84 2.98
N ARG A 47 -8.24 -3.83 3.36
CA ARG A 47 -8.69 -2.43 3.40
C ARG A 47 -9.13 -1.94 2.04
N MET A 48 -8.28 -2.10 1.02
CA MET A 48 -8.59 -1.67 -0.34
C MET A 48 -9.84 -2.39 -0.89
N ARG A 49 -9.97 -3.70 -0.66
CA ARG A 49 -11.15 -4.48 -1.10
C ARG A 49 -12.45 -3.98 -0.48
N ASN A 50 -12.42 -3.56 0.78
CA ASN A 50 -13.60 -3.11 1.52
C ASN A 50 -13.78 -1.58 1.52
N GLY A 51 -12.95 -0.83 0.79
CA GLY A 51 -13.00 0.64 0.76
C GLY A 51 -12.65 1.29 2.10
N LEU A 52 -11.86 0.63 2.94
CA LEU A 52 -11.43 1.14 4.24
C LEU A 52 -10.20 2.03 4.08
N SER A 53 -10.12 3.09 4.88
CA SER A 53 -9.00 4.03 4.82
C SER A 53 -7.67 3.41 5.24
N LEU A 54 -6.60 3.82 4.55
CA LEU A 54 -5.25 3.39 4.89
C LEU A 54 -4.72 4.16 6.11
N ALA A 55 -4.10 3.44 7.05
CA ALA A 55 -3.35 4.04 8.14
C ALA A 55 -2.11 4.77 7.59
N PRO A 56 -1.84 6.00 8.06
CA PRO A 56 -0.67 6.75 7.63
C PRO A 56 0.62 6.05 8.08
N TYR A 57 1.62 6.05 7.21
CA TYR A 57 2.97 5.59 7.55
C TYR A 57 3.76 6.69 8.25
N ASP A 58 4.64 6.29 9.18
CA ASP A 58 5.55 7.22 9.86
C ASP A 58 6.90 7.24 9.14
N ARG A 59 7.20 8.36 8.47
CA ARG A 59 8.46 8.53 7.74
C ARG A 59 9.69 8.52 8.65
N SER A 60 9.54 8.91 9.91
CA SER A 60 10.65 8.92 10.88
C SER A 60 11.07 7.52 11.31
N ARG A 61 10.23 6.51 11.06
CA ARG A 61 10.43 5.11 11.44
C ARG A 61 10.86 4.18 10.30
N LEU A 62 11.03 4.70 9.08
CA LEU A 62 11.36 3.84 7.91
C LEU A 62 12.78 3.28 7.94
N TYR A 63 13.73 4.00 8.53
CA TYR A 63 15.15 3.66 8.47
C TYR A 63 15.77 3.76 9.86
N GLY A 64 16.20 2.61 10.40
CA GLY A 64 16.91 2.55 11.68
C GLY A 64 18.41 2.89 11.57
N PRO A 65 19.19 2.63 12.63
CA PRO A 65 18.80 1.90 13.85
C PRO A 65 17.96 2.74 14.82
N PHE A 66 17.09 2.08 15.59
CA PHE A 66 16.33 2.68 16.69
C PHE A 66 16.60 1.93 18.00
N GLU A 67 16.39 2.59 19.14
CA GLU A 67 16.47 1.95 20.45
C GLU A 67 15.46 0.82 20.59
N ASP A 68 14.21 1.06 20.16
CA ASP A 68 13.19 0.03 19.97
C ASP A 68 12.89 -0.11 18.48
N SER A 69 13.25 -1.27 17.92
CA SER A 69 13.05 -1.62 16.51
C SER A 69 11.66 -2.17 16.20
N THR A 70 10.80 -2.38 17.22
CA THR A 70 9.45 -2.89 17.01
C THR A 70 8.50 -1.79 16.53
N VAL A 71 8.72 -0.56 17.02
CA VAL A 71 7.84 0.60 16.76
C VAL A 71 7.95 1.11 15.32
N GLY A 72 6.84 1.10 14.61
CA GLY A 72 6.75 1.44 13.19
C GLY A 72 7.28 0.33 12.27
N TYR A 73 7.41 -0.91 12.78
CA TYR A 73 7.89 -2.06 12.00
C TYR A 73 6.94 -3.26 12.10
N ILE A 74 6.71 -3.79 13.30
CA ILE A 74 5.84 -4.97 13.52
C ILE A 74 4.59 -4.67 14.36
N ASP A 75 4.42 -3.44 14.82
CA ASP A 75 3.37 -3.02 15.76
C ASP A 75 2.22 -2.24 15.09
N TYR A 76 2.22 -2.11 13.76
CA TYR A 76 1.09 -1.53 13.04
C TYR A 76 -0.16 -2.41 13.19
N PRO A 77 -1.29 -1.86 13.67
CA PRO A 77 -2.50 -2.64 13.86
C PRO A 77 -3.20 -2.92 12.52
N ALA A 78 -3.80 -4.11 12.41
CA ALA A 78 -4.79 -4.37 11.40
C ALA A 78 -6.04 -3.49 11.63
N TYR A 79 -6.84 -3.29 10.58
CA TYR A 79 -8.12 -2.61 10.71
C TYR A 79 -9.08 -3.55 11.46
N GLU A 80 -9.24 -3.34 12.77
CA GLU A 80 -10.29 -4.04 13.51
C GLU A 80 -11.64 -3.40 13.20
N GLU A 81 -12.60 -4.23 12.76
CA GLU A 81 -13.99 -3.83 12.61
C GLU A 81 -14.58 -3.54 14.01
N GLY A 82 -14.50 -2.29 14.46
CA GLY A 82 -15.19 -1.82 15.67
C GLY A 82 -14.31 -1.18 16.74
N ARG A 83 -13.82 0.03 16.47
CA ARG A 83 -13.64 1.04 17.53
C ARG A 83 -13.68 2.44 16.92
N PHE A 84 -14.91 2.98 16.86
CA PHE A 84 -15.15 4.41 16.80
C PHE A 84 -15.20 4.96 18.24
#